data_AF-A0A4U6S7G9-F1
#
_entry.id   AF-A0A4U6S7G9-F1
#
_cell.length_a   1.000
_cell.length_b   1.000
_cell.length_c   1.000
_cell.angle_alpha   90.00
_cell.angle_beta   90.00
_cell.angle_gamma   90.00
#
_symmetry.space_group_name_H-M   'P 1'
#
loop_
_entity.id
_entity.type
_entity.pdbx_description
1 polymer ?
#
loop_
_entity_poly.entity_id
_entity_poly.type
_entity_poly.pdbx_seq_one_letter_code
_entity_poly.pdbx_strand_id
1 'polypeptide(L)'
;MSEAVVDDIVAVLPPLLQTLESLSFVARNLNPPDFDRVMQIAGEPEEALQAVRPRLAAWPEKFAHVKTALEAAIEPALSGYAGLRAVQNGDGDLVSVFRALRYLPRAQEALYPLTELPPVSGFFIAPDLREDTELQAKLAAKPNADTGIFHERNEPGSRGGFSMYVPEYYTPDRTWPLVMALHGGSGNGRGFLWSWLRDARSRGAILVAPTATGQTWALMGEDTDTPNLNRILDQVRTRWTIDETRLLLTGMSDGGTFSYVSGLDGASRFTHLAPVAATFHPLMAEMADAERLRGLPIFITHGRLDWMFPVQTARQTQGLLSAAGAKLIYREIDDLSHTYPREINAEIMQWLNDEQER
;
A
#
# COMPACT_ATOMS: atom_id res chain seq x y z
N MET A 1 -5.41 -15.33 29.57
CA MET A 1 -6.63 -15.66 28.79
C MET A 1 -7.21 -16.97 29.33
N SER A 2 -8.51 -17.27 29.19
CA SER A 2 -8.98 -18.65 29.49
C SER A 2 -8.43 -19.60 28.45
N GLU A 3 -8.04 -20.82 28.84
CA GLU A 3 -7.43 -21.83 27.96
C GLU A 3 -8.22 -22.01 26.65
N ALA A 4 -9.55 -22.18 26.74
CA ALA A 4 -10.42 -22.30 25.57
C ALA A 4 -10.37 -21.11 24.58
N VAL A 5 -10.18 -19.87 25.07
CA VAL A 5 -10.09 -18.70 24.18
C VAL A 5 -8.73 -18.63 23.48
N VAL A 6 -7.66 -19.06 24.17
CA VAL A 6 -6.34 -19.20 23.53
C VAL A 6 -6.41 -20.26 22.44
N ASP A 7 -7.01 -21.41 22.72
CA ASP A 7 -7.18 -22.49 21.74
C ASP A 7 -7.98 -22.03 20.51
N ASP A 8 -9.04 -21.25 20.71
CA ASP A 8 -9.81 -20.69 19.61
C ASP A 8 -9.01 -19.66 18.80
N ILE A 9 -8.23 -18.78 19.45
CA ILE A 9 -7.32 -17.85 18.75
C ILE A 9 -6.31 -18.62 17.90
N VAL A 10 -5.69 -19.65 18.47
CA VAL A 10 -4.70 -20.52 17.79
C VAL A 10 -5.35 -21.28 16.63
N ALA A 11 -6.63 -21.63 16.72
CA ALA A 11 -7.36 -22.29 15.64
C ALA A 11 -7.80 -21.32 14.52
N VAL A 12 -8.17 -20.08 14.86
CA VAL A 12 -8.77 -19.12 13.91
C VAL A 12 -7.72 -18.28 13.18
N LEU A 13 -6.64 -17.88 13.85
CA LEU A 13 -5.64 -17.00 13.24
C LEU A 13 -4.95 -17.62 12.01
N PRO A 14 -4.47 -18.87 12.02
CA PRO A 14 -3.75 -19.40 10.86
C PRO A 14 -4.60 -19.43 9.57
N PRO A 15 -5.85 -19.95 9.57
CA PRO A 15 -6.72 -19.85 8.39
C PRO A 15 -7.01 -18.42 7.94
N LEU A 16 -7.17 -17.48 8.88
CA LEU A 16 -7.39 -16.07 8.54
C LEU A 16 -6.17 -15.49 7.84
N LEU A 17 -4.99 -15.62 8.43
CA LEU A 17 -3.74 -15.10 7.87
C LEU A 17 -3.42 -15.75 6.51
N GLN A 18 -3.65 -17.05 6.36
CA GLN A 18 -3.50 -17.76 5.09
C GLN A 18 -4.45 -17.22 4.01
N THR A 19 -5.71 -16.94 4.38
CA THR A 19 -6.69 -16.34 3.46
C THR A 19 -6.24 -14.94 3.01
N LEU A 20 -5.70 -14.13 3.91
CA LEU A 20 -5.21 -12.78 3.58
C LEU A 20 -3.93 -12.79 2.74
N GLU A 21 -2.99 -13.70 3.01
CA GLU A 21 -1.81 -13.90 2.15
C GLU A 21 -2.25 -14.37 0.75
N SER A 22 -3.22 -15.28 0.66
CA SER A 22 -3.71 -15.75 -0.64
C SER A 22 -4.49 -14.67 -1.42
N LEU A 23 -5.30 -13.85 -0.75
CA LEU A 23 -5.87 -12.64 -1.37
C LEU A 23 -4.79 -11.67 -1.85
N SER A 24 -3.70 -11.50 -1.10
CA SER A 24 -2.57 -10.67 -1.50
C SER A 24 -1.85 -11.26 -2.73
N PHE A 25 -1.72 -12.59 -2.79
CA PHE A 25 -1.22 -13.31 -3.95
C PHE A 25 -2.10 -13.06 -5.19
N VAL A 26 -3.43 -13.19 -5.07
CA VAL A 26 -4.36 -12.91 -6.18
C VAL A 26 -4.25 -11.44 -6.60
N ALA A 27 -4.21 -10.49 -5.67
CA ALA A 27 -4.09 -9.07 -5.97
C ALA A 27 -2.79 -8.73 -6.72
N ARG A 28 -1.67 -9.35 -6.34
CA ARG A 28 -0.37 -9.17 -7.00
C ARG A 28 -0.31 -9.84 -8.37
N ASN A 29 -0.87 -11.04 -8.51
CA ASN A 29 -0.74 -11.86 -9.71
C ASN A 29 -1.94 -11.74 -10.67
N LEU A 30 -2.92 -10.87 -10.37
CA LEU A 30 -4.07 -10.68 -11.24
C LEU A 30 -3.62 -10.28 -12.65
N ASN A 31 -3.80 -11.21 -13.58
CA ASN A 31 -3.65 -11.02 -15.01
C ASN A 31 -4.95 -11.46 -15.67
N PRO A 32 -5.77 -10.55 -16.25
CA PRO A 32 -7.09 -10.92 -16.76
C PRO A 32 -7.11 -12.11 -17.73
N PRO A 33 -6.15 -12.25 -18.68
CA PRO A 33 -6.07 -13.44 -19.54
C PRO A 33 -5.80 -14.76 -18.80
N ASP A 34 -5.18 -14.73 -17.62
CA ASP A 34 -4.78 -15.92 -16.83
C ASP A 34 -5.53 -16.02 -15.49
N PHE A 35 -6.67 -15.33 -15.35
CA PHE A 35 -7.40 -15.22 -14.07
C PHE A 35 -7.72 -16.59 -13.45
N ASP A 36 -8.22 -17.54 -14.25
CA ASP A 36 -8.55 -18.89 -13.76
C ASP A 36 -7.32 -19.64 -13.25
N ARG A 37 -6.16 -19.44 -13.90
CA ARG A 37 -4.90 -20.05 -13.47
C ARG A 37 -4.45 -19.46 -12.13
N VAL A 38 -4.58 -18.15 -11.95
CA VAL A 38 -4.29 -17.47 -10.67
C VAL A 38 -5.19 -18.01 -9.56
N MET A 39 -6.50 -18.15 -9.82
CA MET A 39 -7.46 -18.68 -8.85
C MET A 39 -7.22 -20.16 -8.53
N GLN A 40 -6.76 -20.97 -9.50
CA GLN A 40 -6.37 -22.36 -9.25
C GLN A 40 -5.15 -22.46 -8.33
N ILE A 41 -4.14 -21.59 -8.51
CA ILE A 41 -2.94 -21.56 -7.65
C ILE A 41 -3.28 -21.05 -6.25
N ALA A 42 -4.19 -20.08 -6.15
CA ALA A 42 -4.63 -19.54 -4.86
C ALA A 42 -5.29 -20.58 -3.94
N GLY A 43 -5.77 -21.70 -4.50
CA GLY A 43 -6.46 -22.76 -3.76
C GLY A 43 -7.76 -22.25 -3.13
N GLU A 44 -8.26 -22.91 -2.09
CA GLU A 44 -9.52 -22.60 -1.38
C GLU A 44 -9.29 -22.32 0.12
N PRO A 45 -8.42 -21.35 0.49
CA PRO A 45 -8.12 -21.07 1.91
C PRO A 45 -9.35 -20.59 2.70
N GLU A 46 -10.35 -20.04 2.01
CA GLU A 46 -11.61 -19.57 2.60
C GLU A 46 -12.43 -20.70 3.24
N GLU A 47 -12.30 -21.96 2.79
CA GLU A 47 -13.05 -23.09 3.36
C GLU A 47 -12.60 -23.39 4.78
N ALA A 48 -11.28 -23.42 5.01
CA ALA A 48 -10.70 -23.61 6.34
C ALA A 48 -11.11 -22.46 7.28
N LEU A 49 -11.13 -21.22 6.78
CA LEU A 49 -11.56 -20.07 7.55
C LEU A 49 -13.06 -20.14 7.92
N GLN A 50 -13.91 -20.57 6.99
CA GLN A 50 -15.34 -20.77 7.24
C GLN A 50 -15.58 -21.85 8.31
N ALA A 51 -14.83 -22.96 8.25
CA ALA A 51 -14.96 -24.08 9.18
C ALA A 51 -14.63 -23.69 10.64
N VAL A 52 -13.70 -22.77 10.86
CA VAL A 52 -13.29 -22.34 12.21
C VAL A 52 -14.10 -21.15 12.74
N ARG A 53 -14.82 -20.41 11.89
CA ARG A 53 -15.62 -19.23 12.29
C ARG A 53 -16.58 -19.48 13.46
N PRO A 54 -17.31 -20.62 13.55
CA PRO A 54 -18.23 -20.87 14.67
C PRO A 54 -17.57 -20.89 16.06
N ARG A 55 -16.25 -21.08 16.15
CA ARG A 55 -15.52 -21.09 17.43
C ARG A 55 -15.61 -19.76 18.18
N LEU A 56 -15.80 -18.65 17.47
CA LEU A 56 -15.90 -17.31 18.07
C LEU A 56 -17.26 -17.04 18.77
N ALA A 57 -18.26 -17.91 18.59
CA ALA A 57 -19.64 -17.61 18.99
C ALA A 57 -19.81 -17.38 20.50
N ALA A 58 -19.16 -18.19 21.34
CA ALA A 58 -19.41 -18.28 22.78
C ALA A 58 -18.32 -17.66 23.67
N TRP A 59 -17.62 -16.64 23.18
CA TRP A 59 -16.55 -16.01 23.97
C TRP A 59 -17.07 -15.14 25.13
N PRO A 60 -16.40 -15.16 26.29
CA PRO A 60 -16.71 -14.27 27.41
C PRO A 60 -16.56 -12.78 27.04
N GLU A 61 -17.39 -11.92 27.65
CA GLU A 61 -17.43 -10.46 27.43
C GLU A 61 -16.05 -9.78 27.52
N LYS A 62 -15.19 -10.25 28.43
CA LYS A 62 -13.82 -9.72 28.59
C LYS A 62 -12.93 -9.82 27.33
N PHE A 63 -13.32 -10.66 26.36
CA PHE A 63 -12.62 -10.81 25.08
C PHE A 63 -13.44 -10.28 23.89
N ALA A 64 -14.51 -9.52 24.15
CA ALA A 64 -15.36 -8.97 23.09
C ALA A 64 -14.56 -8.15 22.07
N HIS A 65 -13.59 -7.34 22.51
CA HIS A 65 -12.73 -6.56 21.60
C HIS A 65 -11.95 -7.43 20.60
N VAL A 66 -11.31 -8.52 21.07
CA VAL A 66 -10.58 -9.46 20.21
C VAL A 66 -11.54 -10.17 19.26
N LYS A 67 -12.68 -10.66 19.79
CA LYS A 67 -13.71 -11.31 18.99
C LYS A 67 -14.21 -10.39 17.88
N THR A 68 -14.60 -9.16 18.22
CA THR A 68 -15.12 -8.19 17.26
C THR A 68 -14.10 -7.87 16.16
N ALA A 69 -12.83 -7.69 16.51
CA ALA A 69 -11.78 -7.46 15.53
C ALA A 69 -11.57 -8.67 14.60
N LEU A 70 -11.55 -9.90 15.15
CA LEU A 70 -11.46 -11.13 14.34
C LEU A 70 -12.67 -11.28 13.42
N GLU A 71 -13.89 -11.11 13.91
CA GLU A 71 -15.11 -11.18 13.10
C GLU A 71 -15.09 -10.13 11.97
N ALA A 72 -14.69 -8.89 12.30
CA ALA A 72 -14.58 -7.79 11.34
C ALA A 72 -13.44 -7.99 10.32
N ALA A 73 -12.44 -8.82 10.61
CA ALA A 73 -11.40 -9.21 9.66
C ALA A 73 -11.84 -10.41 8.78
N ILE A 74 -12.53 -11.38 9.38
CA ILE A 74 -13.01 -12.60 8.69
C ILE A 74 -14.05 -12.25 7.63
N GLU A 75 -15.03 -11.41 7.96
CA GLU A 75 -16.14 -11.12 7.05
C GLU A 75 -15.71 -10.51 5.71
N PRO A 76 -14.84 -9.48 5.67
CA PRO A 76 -14.27 -8.99 4.41
C PRO A 76 -13.38 -10.02 3.71
N ALA A 77 -12.57 -10.80 4.44
CA ALA A 77 -11.73 -11.83 3.82
C ALA A 77 -12.57 -12.86 3.04
N LEU A 78 -13.66 -13.33 3.65
CA LEU A 78 -14.61 -14.24 3.00
C LEU A 78 -15.39 -13.57 1.87
N SER A 79 -15.76 -12.30 2.01
CA SER A 79 -16.44 -11.52 0.97
C SER A 79 -15.57 -11.30 -0.27
N GLY A 80 -14.26 -11.12 -0.07
CA GLY A 80 -13.27 -11.05 -1.14
C GLY A 80 -13.26 -12.33 -1.96
N TYR A 81 -13.13 -13.48 -1.31
CA TYR A 81 -13.18 -14.78 -2.00
C TYR A 81 -14.53 -15.05 -2.65
N ALA A 82 -15.64 -14.77 -1.98
CA ALA A 82 -16.98 -14.94 -2.57
C ALA A 82 -17.12 -14.16 -3.88
N GLY A 83 -16.62 -12.92 -3.93
CA GLY A 83 -16.61 -12.11 -5.15
C GLY A 83 -15.68 -12.66 -6.24
N LEU A 84 -14.49 -13.15 -5.87
CA LEU A 84 -13.56 -13.77 -6.82
C LEU A 84 -14.12 -15.07 -7.41
N ARG A 85 -14.75 -15.91 -6.58
CA ARG A 85 -15.39 -17.17 -7.01
C ARG A 85 -16.59 -16.92 -7.90
N ALA A 86 -17.39 -15.89 -7.63
CA ALA A 86 -18.48 -15.51 -8.52
C ALA A 86 -17.95 -15.25 -9.94
N VAL A 87 -16.89 -14.44 -10.08
CA VAL A 87 -16.27 -14.19 -11.39
C VAL A 87 -15.70 -15.46 -12.00
N GLN A 88 -15.00 -16.29 -11.22
CA GLN A 88 -14.43 -17.56 -11.69
C GLN A 88 -15.51 -18.52 -12.23
N ASN A 89 -16.72 -18.47 -11.68
CA ASN A 89 -17.86 -19.28 -12.10
C ASN A 89 -18.67 -18.64 -13.24
N GLY A 90 -18.20 -17.52 -13.82
CA GLY A 90 -18.86 -16.82 -14.92
C GLY A 90 -19.85 -15.73 -14.49
N ASP A 91 -20.01 -15.49 -13.19
CA ASP A 91 -20.92 -14.49 -12.62
C ASP A 91 -20.17 -13.18 -12.30
N GLY A 92 -19.78 -12.43 -13.34
CA GLY A 92 -19.21 -11.10 -13.19
C GLY A 92 -18.21 -10.72 -14.29
N ASP A 93 -17.46 -9.66 -14.00
CA ASP A 93 -16.47 -9.07 -14.92
C ASP A 93 -15.21 -8.63 -14.17
N LEU A 94 -14.25 -8.03 -14.88
CA LEU A 94 -13.02 -7.52 -14.30
C LEU A 94 -13.28 -6.43 -13.23
N VAL A 95 -14.33 -5.62 -13.39
CA VAL A 95 -14.73 -4.63 -12.37
C VAL A 95 -15.16 -5.33 -11.08
N SER A 96 -15.82 -6.48 -11.20
CA SER A 96 -16.22 -7.33 -10.07
C SER A 96 -15.01 -7.93 -9.35
N VAL A 97 -13.95 -8.32 -10.09
CA VAL A 97 -12.67 -8.74 -9.49
C VAL A 97 -12.04 -7.60 -8.69
N PHE A 98 -11.90 -6.41 -9.27
CA PHE A 98 -11.36 -5.26 -8.55
C PHE A 98 -12.21 -4.88 -7.33
N ARG A 99 -13.53 -5.01 -7.42
CA ARG A 99 -14.43 -4.82 -6.28
C ARG A 99 -14.18 -5.85 -5.17
N ALA A 100 -14.00 -7.11 -5.53
CA ALA A 100 -13.69 -8.18 -4.58
C ALA A 100 -12.35 -7.94 -3.87
N LEU A 101 -11.33 -7.51 -4.60
CA LEU A 101 -10.01 -7.20 -4.03
C LEU A 101 -10.01 -6.00 -3.07
N ARG A 102 -11.02 -5.11 -3.13
CA ARG A 102 -11.18 -4.02 -2.15
C ARG A 102 -11.51 -4.51 -0.74
N TYR A 103 -11.89 -5.77 -0.56
CA TYR A 103 -12.09 -6.34 0.77
C TYR A 103 -10.79 -6.70 1.50
N LEU A 104 -9.70 -6.96 0.77
CA LEU A 104 -8.39 -7.26 1.38
C LEU A 104 -7.92 -6.15 2.35
N PRO A 105 -7.81 -4.86 1.95
CA PRO A 105 -7.38 -3.82 2.87
C PRO A 105 -8.35 -3.63 4.05
N ARG A 106 -9.65 -3.89 3.87
CA ARG A 106 -10.64 -3.83 4.97
C ARG A 106 -10.40 -4.93 6.02
N ALA A 107 -10.10 -6.13 5.55
CA ALA A 107 -9.76 -7.24 6.45
C ALA A 107 -8.46 -6.96 7.20
N GLN A 108 -7.44 -6.43 6.52
CA GLN A 108 -6.17 -6.05 7.13
C GLN A 108 -6.36 -4.93 8.17
N GLU A 109 -7.20 -3.94 7.85
CA GLU A 109 -7.58 -2.86 8.77
C GLU A 109 -8.25 -3.34 10.03
N ALA A 110 -9.21 -4.25 9.92
CA ALA A 110 -9.88 -4.83 11.07
C ALA A 110 -8.96 -5.74 11.91
N LEU A 111 -7.95 -6.36 11.28
CA LEU A 111 -7.00 -7.25 11.94
C LEU A 111 -5.88 -6.50 12.67
N TYR A 112 -5.44 -5.36 12.15
CA TYR A 112 -4.28 -4.62 12.65
C TYR A 112 -4.34 -4.21 14.13
N PRO A 113 -5.51 -3.87 14.73
CA PRO A 113 -5.62 -3.62 16.16
C PRO A 113 -5.21 -4.80 17.05
N LEU A 114 -5.06 -6.02 16.51
CA LEU A 114 -4.63 -7.21 17.24
C LEU A 114 -3.12 -7.48 17.12
N THR A 115 -2.33 -6.47 16.74
CA THR A 115 -0.88 -6.59 16.59
C THR A 115 -0.14 -6.86 17.90
N GLU A 116 -0.80 -6.79 19.08
CA GLU A 116 -0.25 -7.35 20.31
C GLU A 116 -0.13 -8.89 20.30
N LEU A 117 -0.86 -9.57 19.40
CA LEU A 117 -0.72 -11.01 19.19
C LEU A 117 0.46 -11.26 18.25
N PRO A 118 1.50 -12.03 18.65
CA PRO A 118 2.70 -12.21 17.84
C PRO A 118 2.45 -12.69 16.39
N PRO A 119 1.54 -13.65 16.11
CA PRO A 119 1.23 -14.05 14.73
C PRO A 119 0.67 -12.90 13.88
N VAL A 120 -0.13 -12.02 14.48
CA VAL A 120 -0.70 -10.85 13.79
C VAL A 120 0.38 -9.79 13.58
N SER A 121 1.20 -9.50 14.59
CA SER A 121 2.35 -8.60 14.44
C SER A 121 3.27 -9.03 13.29
N GLY A 122 3.62 -10.32 13.25
CA GLY A 122 4.48 -10.91 12.21
C GLY A 122 3.89 -10.84 10.79
N PHE A 123 2.57 -10.90 10.65
CA PHE A 123 1.90 -10.70 9.36
C PHE A 123 2.12 -9.29 8.79
N PHE A 124 2.26 -8.29 9.66
CA PHE A 124 2.57 -6.90 9.31
C PHE A 124 4.07 -6.55 9.39
N ILE A 125 4.95 -7.56 9.39
CA ILE A 125 6.41 -7.40 9.26
C ILE A 125 6.88 -7.99 7.93
N ALA A 126 7.80 -7.29 7.26
CA ALA A 126 8.46 -7.70 6.03
C ALA A 126 9.14 -9.07 6.25
N PRO A 127 9.00 -10.06 5.35
CA PRO A 127 9.47 -11.42 5.59
C PRO A 127 10.94 -11.52 6.02
N ASP A 128 11.81 -10.67 5.46
CA ASP A 128 13.24 -10.58 5.75
C ASP A 128 13.57 -10.00 7.14
N LEU A 129 12.61 -9.34 7.80
CA LEU A 129 12.77 -8.68 9.09
C LEU A 129 11.93 -9.33 10.21
N ARG A 130 11.23 -10.45 9.95
CA ARG A 130 10.39 -11.12 10.95
C ARG A 130 11.18 -11.65 12.14
N GLU A 131 12.40 -12.12 11.90
CA GLU A 131 13.31 -12.67 12.92
C GLU A 131 14.25 -11.61 13.51
N ASP A 132 14.11 -10.33 13.11
CA ASP A 132 14.91 -9.24 13.67
C ASP A 132 14.47 -8.95 15.11
N THR A 133 15.31 -9.35 16.07
CA THR A 133 15.02 -9.22 17.49
C THR A 133 14.93 -7.77 17.97
N GLU A 134 15.65 -6.83 17.33
CA GLU A 134 15.62 -5.42 17.71
C GLU A 134 14.31 -4.78 17.25
N LEU A 135 13.88 -5.07 16.01
CA LEU A 135 12.59 -4.64 15.50
C LEU A 135 11.44 -5.22 16.31
N GLN A 136 11.48 -6.52 16.64
CA GLN A 136 10.48 -7.18 17.48
C GLN A 136 10.38 -6.50 18.85
N ALA A 137 11.52 -6.17 19.48
CA ALA A 137 11.54 -5.46 20.77
C ALA A 137 10.92 -4.05 20.65
N LYS A 138 11.21 -3.32 19.58
CA LYS A 138 10.62 -1.99 19.29
C LYS A 138 9.10 -2.08 19.13
N LEU A 139 8.61 -3.07 18.39
CA LEU A 139 7.18 -3.25 18.11
C LEU A 139 6.39 -3.81 19.30
N ALA A 140 7.05 -4.56 20.19
CA ALA A 140 6.44 -5.06 21.44
C ALA A 140 6.39 -3.99 22.54
N ALA A 141 7.15 -2.91 22.41
CA ALA A 141 7.11 -1.79 23.33
C ALA A 141 5.74 -1.09 23.27
N LYS A 142 5.33 -0.48 24.40
CA LYS A 142 4.07 0.25 24.46
C LYS A 142 4.11 1.43 23.46
N PRO A 143 3.19 1.50 22.48
CA PRO A 143 3.17 2.59 21.51
C PRO A 143 2.83 3.91 22.19
N ASN A 144 3.31 5.01 21.61
CA ASN A 144 2.93 6.35 22.04
C ASN A 144 1.57 6.75 21.43
N ALA A 145 0.87 7.74 22.01
CA ALA A 145 -0.45 8.16 21.54
C ALA A 145 -0.45 8.85 20.16
N ASP A 146 0.74 9.21 19.66
CA ASP A 146 0.96 9.84 18.36
C ASP A 146 1.42 8.82 17.30
N THR A 147 1.24 7.51 17.55
CA THR A 147 1.62 6.43 16.62
C THR A 147 0.45 5.55 16.21
N GLY A 148 0.69 4.72 15.20
CA GLY A 148 -0.33 3.86 14.60
C GLY A 148 -0.99 4.52 13.40
N ILE A 149 -2.23 4.11 13.13
CA ILE A 149 -2.99 4.54 11.95
C ILE A 149 -3.92 5.70 12.32
N PHE A 150 -3.93 6.73 11.46
CA PHE A 150 -4.82 7.88 11.58
C PHE A 150 -5.61 8.08 10.29
N HIS A 151 -6.85 8.55 10.40
CA HIS A 151 -7.70 8.91 9.29
C HIS A 151 -8.18 10.36 9.44
N GLU A 152 -7.96 11.18 8.42
CA GLU A 152 -8.42 12.55 8.34
C GLU A 152 -9.35 12.67 7.13
N ARG A 153 -10.66 12.64 7.39
CA ARG A 153 -11.73 12.75 6.37
C ARG A 153 -11.54 11.79 5.18
N ASN A 154 -11.14 10.56 5.47
CA ASN A 154 -10.77 9.55 4.46
C ASN A 154 -11.62 8.27 4.52
N GLU A 155 -12.87 8.40 4.97
CA GLU A 155 -13.86 7.32 4.95
C GLU A 155 -14.16 6.87 3.51
N PRO A 156 -14.55 5.59 3.27
CA PRO A 156 -14.93 5.14 1.94
C PRO A 156 -15.96 6.07 1.27
N GLY A 157 -15.63 6.57 0.07
CA GLY A 157 -16.47 7.50 -0.69
C GLY A 157 -16.15 8.99 -0.46
N SER A 158 -15.36 9.34 0.55
CA SER A 158 -14.83 10.70 0.74
C SER A 158 -13.74 11.05 -0.28
N ARG A 159 -13.36 12.33 -0.34
CA ARG A 159 -12.37 12.91 -1.26
C ARG A 159 -11.51 13.96 -0.58
N GLY A 160 -10.27 14.11 -1.03
CA GLY A 160 -9.31 15.11 -0.53
C GLY A 160 -8.73 14.86 0.87
N GLY A 161 -9.26 13.89 1.62
CA GLY A 161 -8.72 13.43 2.89
C GLY A 161 -7.50 12.52 2.74
N PHE A 162 -6.99 12.01 3.86
CA PHE A 162 -5.87 11.07 3.87
C PHE A 162 -5.94 10.09 5.04
N SER A 163 -5.32 8.94 4.84
CA SER A 163 -4.96 8.02 5.92
C SER A 163 -3.46 8.05 6.08
N MET A 164 -2.96 7.84 7.28
CA MET A 164 -1.52 7.77 7.52
C MET A 164 -1.19 6.71 8.55
N TYR A 165 0.06 6.27 8.52
CA TYR A 165 0.66 5.40 9.51
C TYR A 165 1.95 6.02 10.02
N VAL A 166 2.10 6.00 11.33
CA VAL A 166 3.31 6.43 12.05
C VAL A 166 3.84 5.23 12.81
N PRO A 167 5.11 4.83 12.62
CA PRO A 167 5.69 3.66 13.27
C PRO A 167 5.52 3.65 14.78
N GLU A 168 5.14 2.53 15.38
CA GLU A 168 4.87 2.39 16.83
C GLU A 168 6.07 2.80 17.70
N TYR A 169 7.27 2.71 17.12
CA TYR A 169 8.55 3.12 17.70
C TYR A 169 9.02 4.51 17.22
N TYR A 170 8.08 5.38 16.81
CA TYR A 170 8.38 6.76 16.48
C TYR A 170 8.93 7.52 17.69
N THR A 171 10.00 8.27 17.45
CA THR A 171 10.61 9.18 18.43
C THR A 171 10.88 10.54 17.76
N PRO A 172 10.60 11.67 18.45
CA PRO A 172 10.76 13.00 17.89
C PRO A 172 12.21 13.50 17.85
N ASP A 173 13.15 12.78 18.46
CA ASP A 173 14.58 13.11 18.57
C ASP A 173 15.39 12.77 17.29
N ARG A 174 14.75 12.14 16.30
CA ARG A 174 15.30 11.91 14.96
C ARG A 174 14.32 12.34 13.88
N THR A 175 14.83 12.60 12.69
CA THR A 175 14.02 12.87 11.50
C THR A 175 13.60 11.57 10.81
N TRP A 176 12.35 11.50 10.34
CA TRP A 176 11.78 10.32 9.70
C TRP A 176 11.56 10.54 8.21
N PRO A 177 11.87 9.55 7.35
CA PRO A 177 11.48 9.62 5.95
C PRO A 177 9.95 9.58 5.84
N LEU A 178 9.40 10.25 4.82
CA LEU A 178 7.98 10.22 4.50
C LEU A 178 7.73 9.60 3.13
N VAL A 179 6.77 8.69 3.07
CA VAL A 179 6.22 8.13 1.84
C VAL A 179 4.82 8.68 1.61
N MET A 180 4.62 9.42 0.52
CA MET A 180 3.32 9.86 0.03
C MET A 180 2.87 8.89 -1.07
N ALA A 181 1.96 7.97 -0.74
CA ALA A 181 1.54 6.86 -1.59
C ALA A 181 0.16 7.12 -2.23
N LEU A 182 0.15 7.36 -3.55
CA LEU A 182 -1.02 7.73 -4.33
C LEU A 182 -1.71 6.50 -4.93
N HIS A 183 -2.99 6.31 -4.62
CA HIS A 183 -3.81 5.19 -5.12
C HIS A 183 -3.99 5.22 -6.66
N GLY A 184 -4.27 4.06 -7.28
CA GLY A 184 -4.66 4.01 -8.70
C GLY A 184 -6.07 4.54 -8.99
N GLY A 185 -6.45 4.58 -10.27
CA GLY A 185 -7.77 5.06 -10.68
C GLY A 185 -8.92 4.33 -9.97
N SER A 186 -9.96 5.06 -9.57
CA SER A 186 -11.11 4.55 -8.78
C SER A 186 -10.79 3.99 -7.37
N GLY A 187 -9.53 4.09 -6.93
CA GLY A 187 -9.07 3.71 -5.59
C GLY A 187 -9.38 4.77 -4.53
N ASN A 188 -8.81 4.59 -3.34
CA ASN A 188 -8.77 5.59 -2.28
C ASN A 188 -7.53 5.35 -1.40
N GLY A 189 -7.07 6.41 -0.73
CA GLY A 189 -5.87 6.36 0.11
C GLY A 189 -5.99 5.41 1.29
N ARG A 190 -7.17 5.27 1.91
CA ARG A 190 -7.35 4.37 3.06
C ARG A 190 -7.10 2.91 2.70
N GLY A 191 -7.59 2.48 1.54
CA GLY A 191 -7.28 1.16 1.01
C GLY A 191 -5.82 1.03 0.57
N PHE A 192 -5.28 2.06 -0.08
CA PHE A 192 -3.91 2.01 -0.61
C PHE A 192 -2.83 2.08 0.47
N LEU A 193 -3.13 2.60 1.67
CA LEU A 193 -2.24 2.54 2.84
C LEU A 193 -1.68 1.11 3.07
N TRP A 194 -2.52 0.10 2.86
CA TRP A 194 -2.18 -1.30 3.14
C TRP A 194 -1.20 -1.92 2.15
N SER A 195 -0.99 -1.30 0.97
CA SER A 195 0.06 -1.73 0.05
C SER A 195 1.46 -1.37 0.56
N TRP A 196 1.59 -0.40 1.46
CA TRP A 196 2.86 0.07 2.02
C TRP A 196 3.06 -0.21 3.51
N LEU A 197 1.99 -0.41 4.28
CA LEU A 197 2.04 -0.48 5.74
C LEU A 197 3.11 -1.43 6.30
N ARG A 198 3.22 -2.65 5.75
CA ARG A 198 4.20 -3.66 6.23
C ARG A 198 5.64 -3.16 6.08
N ASP A 199 5.98 -2.56 4.94
CA ASP A 199 7.33 -2.07 4.68
C ASP A 199 7.62 -0.81 5.50
N ALA A 200 6.66 0.13 5.56
CA ALA A 200 6.77 1.32 6.41
C ALA A 200 6.93 0.96 7.90
N ARG A 201 6.21 -0.05 8.38
CA ARG A 201 6.29 -0.58 9.75
C ARG A 201 7.62 -1.26 10.04
N SER A 202 8.11 -2.05 9.08
CA SER A 202 9.32 -2.85 9.28
C SER A 202 10.60 -2.02 9.15
N ARG A 203 10.61 -1.06 8.22
CA ARG A 203 11.81 -0.30 7.83
C ARG A 203 11.82 1.13 8.38
N GLY A 204 10.70 1.59 8.95
CA GLY A 204 10.60 2.85 9.67
C GLY A 204 10.44 4.07 8.77
N ALA A 205 9.21 4.30 8.29
CA ALA A 205 8.83 5.53 7.59
C ALA A 205 7.44 5.99 8.01
N ILE A 206 7.21 7.30 7.99
CA ILE A 206 5.86 7.86 8.07
C ILE A 206 5.21 7.67 6.70
N LEU A 207 4.09 6.97 6.67
CA LEU A 207 3.35 6.68 5.45
C LEU A 207 2.10 7.54 5.40
N VAL A 208 1.88 8.25 4.30
CA VAL A 208 0.68 9.04 4.04
C VAL A 208 0.05 8.55 2.75
N ALA A 209 -1.22 8.17 2.81
CA ALA A 209 -2.01 7.69 1.68
C ALA A 209 -3.22 8.62 1.49
N PRO A 210 -3.09 9.68 0.65
CA PRO A 210 -4.17 10.60 0.35
C PRO A 210 -5.19 9.98 -0.60
N THR A 211 -6.42 10.49 -0.56
CA THR A 211 -7.44 10.26 -1.60
C THR A 211 -7.55 11.50 -2.46
N ALA A 212 -7.56 11.31 -3.79
CA ALA A 212 -7.75 12.39 -4.76
C ALA A 212 -8.96 13.28 -4.41
N THR A 213 -8.91 14.54 -4.80
CA THR A 213 -10.01 15.49 -4.64
C THR A 213 -11.16 15.18 -5.61
N GLY A 214 -10.84 14.66 -6.79
CA GLY A 214 -11.78 14.28 -7.85
C GLY A 214 -12.17 12.79 -7.87
N GLN A 215 -12.72 12.32 -8.99
CA GLN A 215 -12.97 10.88 -9.18
C GLN A 215 -11.68 10.07 -9.37
N THR A 216 -10.67 10.73 -9.92
CA THR A 216 -9.26 10.30 -9.97
C THR A 216 -8.40 11.56 -9.80
N TRP A 217 -7.09 11.40 -9.85
CA TRP A 217 -6.13 12.50 -9.76
C TRP A 217 -6.28 13.51 -10.90
N ALA A 218 -5.87 14.75 -10.67
CA ALA A 218 -5.84 15.81 -11.67
C ALA A 218 -4.76 15.58 -12.76
N LEU A 219 -4.95 14.55 -13.59
CA LEU A 219 -4.02 14.18 -14.67
C LEU A 219 -4.06 15.15 -15.87
N MET A 220 -5.14 15.90 -16.01
CA MET A 220 -5.36 16.89 -17.07
C MET A 220 -6.19 18.05 -16.51
N GLY A 221 -5.98 19.25 -17.06
CA GLY A 221 -6.74 20.44 -16.67
C GLY A 221 -6.21 21.11 -15.40
N GLU A 222 -7.13 21.63 -14.58
CA GLU A 222 -6.78 22.32 -13.33
C GLU A 222 -6.26 21.33 -12.27
N ASP A 223 -5.04 21.57 -11.78
CA ASP A 223 -4.43 20.76 -10.74
C ASP A 223 -4.93 21.17 -9.35
N THR A 224 -5.90 20.41 -8.84
CA THR A 224 -6.43 20.57 -7.48
C THR A 224 -5.77 19.63 -6.47
N ASP A 225 -5.01 18.63 -6.93
CA ASP A 225 -4.44 17.59 -6.08
C ASP A 225 -3.05 17.98 -5.56
N THR A 226 -2.19 18.65 -6.34
CA THR A 226 -0.87 19.11 -5.86
C THR A 226 -0.99 20.07 -4.67
N PRO A 227 -1.86 21.10 -4.69
CA PRO A 227 -2.11 21.93 -3.51
C PRO A 227 -2.63 21.12 -2.31
N ASN A 228 -3.43 20.08 -2.57
CA ASN A 228 -3.95 19.21 -1.52
C ASN A 228 -2.84 18.34 -0.90
N LEU A 229 -1.93 17.78 -1.71
CA LEU A 229 -0.76 17.04 -1.22
C LEU A 229 0.13 17.92 -0.34
N ASN A 230 0.39 19.15 -0.76
CA ASN A 230 1.17 20.11 0.03
C ASN A 230 0.48 20.48 1.35
N ARG A 231 -0.84 20.73 1.33
CA ARG A 231 -1.63 20.96 2.53
C ARG A 231 -1.55 19.79 3.52
N ILE A 232 -1.62 18.56 3.01
CA ILE A 232 -1.50 17.34 3.84
C ILE A 232 -0.09 17.24 4.43
N LEU A 233 0.96 17.46 3.62
CA LEU A 233 2.34 17.45 4.10
C LEU A 233 2.56 18.51 5.20
N ASP A 234 2.06 19.73 5.01
CA ASP A 234 2.11 20.79 6.01
C ASP A 234 1.40 20.38 7.31
N GLN A 235 0.21 19.78 7.21
CA GLN A 235 -0.54 19.29 8.36
C GLN A 235 0.25 18.20 9.12
N VAL A 236 0.82 17.22 8.43
CA VAL A 236 1.61 16.14 9.05
C VAL A 236 2.85 16.72 9.75
N ARG A 237 3.54 17.68 9.14
CA ARG A 237 4.72 18.33 9.72
C ARG A 237 4.44 19.10 11.01
N THR A 238 3.19 19.49 11.28
CA THR A 238 2.86 20.15 12.55
C THR A 238 2.96 19.23 13.77
N ARG A 239 2.89 17.90 13.57
CA ARG A 239 2.84 16.91 14.65
C ARG A 239 4.00 15.92 14.66
N TRP A 240 4.60 15.64 13.51
CA TRP A 240 5.70 14.65 13.41
C TRP A 240 6.95 15.24 12.76
N THR A 241 8.12 14.84 13.27
CA THR A 241 9.45 15.25 12.79
C THR A 241 9.78 14.50 11.50
N ILE A 242 9.84 15.24 10.39
CA ILE A 242 10.07 14.68 9.06
C ILE A 242 11.42 15.12 8.51
N ASP A 243 12.12 14.20 7.85
CA ASP A 243 13.31 14.50 7.09
C ASP A 243 12.93 15.14 5.74
N GLU A 244 13.20 16.43 5.59
CA GLU A 244 12.89 17.16 4.35
C GLU A 244 13.69 16.67 3.14
N THR A 245 14.78 15.94 3.37
CA THR A 245 15.61 15.39 2.31
C THR A 245 15.18 13.98 1.87
N ARG A 246 14.23 13.36 2.59
CA ARG A 246 13.69 12.01 2.32
C ARG A 246 12.17 12.03 2.22
N LEU A 247 11.69 12.80 1.25
CA LEU A 247 10.28 12.90 0.87
C LEU A 247 10.04 12.15 -0.44
N LEU A 248 9.37 11.00 -0.37
CA LEU A 248 9.02 10.18 -1.52
C LEU A 248 7.59 10.47 -1.97
N LEU A 249 7.40 10.73 -3.27
CA LEU A 249 6.10 10.69 -3.93
C LEU A 249 6.03 9.45 -4.82
N THR A 250 5.06 8.58 -4.56
CA THR A 250 4.92 7.29 -5.26
C THR A 250 3.45 7.00 -5.50
N GLY A 251 3.15 6.06 -6.38
CA GLY A 251 1.77 5.63 -6.62
C GLY A 251 1.67 4.62 -7.73
N MET A 252 0.46 4.11 -7.94
CA MET A 252 0.16 3.15 -9.00
C MET A 252 -0.76 3.77 -10.08
N SER A 253 -0.59 3.41 -11.36
CA SER A 253 -1.50 3.81 -12.45
C SER A 253 -1.70 5.33 -12.45
N ASP A 254 -2.93 5.82 -12.28
CA ASP A 254 -3.22 7.25 -12.23
C ASP A 254 -2.45 7.95 -11.11
N GLY A 255 -2.29 7.32 -9.93
CA GLY A 255 -1.47 7.88 -8.86
C GLY A 255 0.02 7.88 -9.19
N GLY A 256 0.49 6.88 -9.94
CA GLY A 256 1.84 6.84 -10.48
C GLY A 256 2.07 7.94 -11.52
N THR A 257 1.15 8.11 -12.46
CA THR A 257 1.18 9.21 -13.44
C THR A 257 1.12 10.57 -12.74
N PHE A 258 0.25 10.73 -11.74
CA PHE A 258 0.15 11.99 -10.99
C PHE A 258 1.41 12.28 -10.15
N SER A 259 2.14 11.25 -9.72
CA SER A 259 3.45 11.46 -9.09
C SER A 259 4.45 12.13 -10.03
N TYR A 260 4.36 11.89 -11.35
CA TYR A 260 5.12 12.69 -12.32
C TYR A 260 4.58 14.12 -12.43
N VAL A 261 3.26 14.29 -12.58
CA VAL A 261 2.64 15.62 -12.72
C VAL A 261 3.04 16.54 -11.56
N SER A 262 2.84 16.09 -10.33
CA SER A 262 3.14 16.89 -9.13
C SER A 262 4.64 16.90 -8.79
N GLY A 263 5.35 15.82 -9.11
CA GLY A 263 6.77 15.64 -8.76
C GLY A 263 7.74 16.42 -9.64
N LEU A 264 7.38 16.63 -10.91
CA LEU A 264 8.21 17.34 -11.90
C LEU A 264 7.98 18.85 -11.92
N ASP A 265 6.98 19.34 -11.19
CA ASP A 265 6.81 20.77 -10.95
C ASP A 265 8.05 21.33 -10.20
N GLY A 266 8.54 22.50 -10.63
CA GLY A 266 9.72 23.14 -10.05
C GLY A 266 9.55 23.56 -8.58
N ALA A 267 8.32 23.75 -8.12
CA ALA A 267 7.97 24.02 -6.73
C ALA A 267 7.65 22.74 -5.92
N SER A 268 7.77 21.55 -6.53
CA SER A 268 7.53 20.29 -5.84
C SER A 268 8.49 20.11 -4.66
N ARG A 269 7.94 19.76 -3.49
CA ARG A 269 8.73 19.52 -2.27
C ARG A 269 9.27 18.09 -2.18
N PHE A 270 8.78 17.19 -3.02
CA PHE A 270 9.18 15.78 -2.97
C PHE A 270 10.56 15.57 -3.58
N THR A 271 11.45 14.95 -2.83
CA THR A 271 12.83 14.72 -3.22
C THR A 271 13.03 13.53 -4.16
N HIS A 272 12.15 12.53 -4.07
CA HIS A 272 12.25 11.27 -4.79
C HIS A 272 10.89 10.93 -5.41
N LEU A 273 10.90 10.39 -6.63
CA LEU A 273 9.68 9.88 -7.29
C LEU A 273 9.79 8.36 -7.51
N ALA A 274 8.77 7.59 -7.16
CA ALA A 274 8.73 6.16 -7.47
C ALA A 274 7.40 5.71 -8.11
N PRO A 275 7.14 6.08 -9.37
CA PRO A 275 5.92 5.69 -10.08
C PRO A 275 5.90 4.20 -10.43
N VAL A 276 4.75 3.57 -10.25
CA VAL A 276 4.50 2.16 -10.55
C VAL A 276 3.37 2.03 -11.58
N ALA A 277 3.59 1.23 -12.63
CA ALA A 277 2.61 0.97 -13.68
C ALA A 277 1.97 2.27 -14.21
N ALA A 278 2.80 3.28 -14.45
CA ALA A 278 2.38 4.64 -14.76
C ALA A 278 2.54 4.95 -16.26
N THR A 279 1.78 5.94 -16.72
CA THR A 279 2.01 6.55 -18.03
C THR A 279 2.77 7.86 -17.87
N PHE A 280 3.56 8.20 -18.88
CA PHE A 280 4.26 9.48 -18.94
C PHE A 280 4.10 10.03 -20.35
N HIS A 281 3.37 11.12 -20.48
CA HIS A 281 3.19 11.75 -21.78
C HIS A 281 4.44 12.59 -22.11
N PRO A 282 5.00 12.55 -23.33
CA PRO A 282 6.19 13.34 -23.69
C PRO A 282 6.06 14.84 -23.38
N LEU A 283 4.85 15.41 -23.56
CA LEU A 283 4.56 16.80 -23.18
C LEU A 283 4.84 17.10 -21.69
N MET A 284 4.76 16.11 -20.78
CA MET A 284 5.13 16.31 -19.37
C MET A 284 6.62 16.59 -19.20
N ALA A 285 7.49 15.94 -19.98
CA ALA A 285 8.92 16.22 -19.97
C ALA A 285 9.23 17.59 -20.61
N GLU A 286 8.49 17.99 -21.64
CA GLU A 286 8.66 19.31 -22.27
C GLU A 286 8.18 20.46 -21.38
N MET A 287 7.13 20.22 -20.58
CA MET A 287 6.57 21.18 -19.64
C MET A 287 7.30 21.20 -18.29
N ALA A 288 8.03 20.13 -17.96
CA ALA A 288 8.79 20.05 -16.72
C ALA A 288 9.93 21.07 -16.72
N ASP A 289 10.22 21.59 -15.53
CA ASP A 289 11.37 22.46 -15.34
C ASP A 289 12.67 21.65 -15.53
N ALA A 290 13.51 22.07 -16.48
CA ALA A 290 14.75 21.38 -16.79
C ALA A 290 15.74 21.35 -15.61
N GLU A 291 15.75 22.39 -14.76
CA GLU A 291 16.54 22.39 -13.53
C GLU A 291 15.97 21.42 -12.50
N ARG A 292 14.64 21.29 -12.43
CA ARG A 292 13.98 20.32 -11.55
C ARG A 292 14.32 18.88 -11.93
N LEU A 293 14.35 18.56 -13.22
CA LEU A 293 14.66 17.22 -13.72
C LEU A 293 16.13 16.83 -13.53
N ARG A 294 17.05 17.81 -13.57
CA ARG A 294 18.50 17.57 -13.49
C ARG A 294 18.87 16.92 -12.15
N GLY A 295 19.26 15.66 -12.20
CA GLY A 295 19.68 14.88 -11.04
C GLY A 295 18.53 14.39 -10.16
N LEU A 296 17.26 14.65 -10.51
CA LEU A 296 16.10 14.18 -9.75
C LEU A 296 16.10 12.66 -9.63
N PRO A 297 16.11 12.09 -8.42
CA PRO A 297 16.00 10.66 -8.22
C PRO A 297 14.60 10.15 -8.61
N ILE A 298 14.56 9.23 -9.57
CA ILE A 298 13.31 8.61 -10.04
C ILE A 298 13.48 7.09 -10.15
N PHE A 299 12.61 6.34 -9.47
CA PHE A 299 12.58 4.88 -9.49
C PHE A 299 11.32 4.41 -10.24
N ILE A 300 11.48 3.97 -11.49
CA ILE A 300 10.37 3.51 -12.33
C ILE A 300 10.18 2.02 -12.15
N THR A 301 8.97 1.58 -11.82
CA THR A 301 8.60 0.15 -11.80
C THR A 301 7.48 -0.14 -12.78
N HIS A 302 7.64 -1.15 -13.64
CA HIS A 302 6.61 -1.52 -14.61
C HIS A 302 6.56 -3.03 -14.86
N GLY A 303 5.36 -3.54 -15.12
CA GLY A 303 5.14 -4.95 -15.41
C GLY A 303 5.29 -5.28 -16.90
N ARG A 304 5.96 -6.38 -17.21
CA ARG A 304 6.11 -6.84 -18.61
C ARG A 304 4.79 -7.34 -19.21
N LEU A 305 3.87 -7.79 -18.36
CA LEU A 305 2.55 -8.30 -18.73
C LEU A 305 1.44 -7.25 -18.56
N ASP A 306 1.79 -5.98 -18.35
CA ASP A 306 0.81 -4.91 -18.20
C ASP A 306 -0.02 -4.76 -19.49
N TRP A 307 -1.29 -5.19 -19.40
CA TRP A 307 -2.25 -5.20 -20.49
C TRP A 307 -2.93 -3.84 -20.70
N MET A 308 -2.83 -2.93 -19.73
CA MET A 308 -3.45 -1.61 -19.79
C MET A 308 -2.46 -0.57 -20.31
N PHE A 309 -1.24 -0.58 -19.80
CA PHE A 309 -0.14 0.25 -20.25
C PHE A 309 1.03 -0.64 -20.71
N PRO A 310 1.18 -0.86 -22.03
CA PRO A 310 2.24 -1.71 -22.55
C PRO A 310 3.61 -1.29 -22.03
N VAL A 311 4.46 -2.27 -21.70
CA VAL A 311 5.79 -2.06 -21.10
C VAL A 311 6.68 -1.08 -21.90
N GLN A 312 6.44 -0.96 -23.20
CA GLN A 312 7.13 0.01 -24.06
C GLN A 312 6.92 1.46 -23.60
N THR A 313 5.77 1.76 -22.99
CA THR A 313 5.50 3.08 -22.38
C THR A 313 6.57 3.41 -21.34
N ALA A 314 6.82 2.51 -20.38
CA ALA A 314 7.82 2.73 -19.34
C ALA A 314 9.25 2.80 -19.88
N ARG A 315 9.59 1.97 -20.87
CA ARG A 315 10.90 2.02 -21.54
C ARG A 315 11.12 3.37 -22.26
N GLN A 316 10.08 3.92 -22.88
CA GLN A 316 10.13 5.26 -23.48
C GLN A 316 10.28 6.35 -22.41
N THR A 317 9.51 6.25 -21.32
CA THR A 317 9.62 7.16 -20.17
C THR A 317 11.03 7.19 -19.60
N GLN A 318 11.63 6.02 -19.38
CA GLN A 318 13.01 5.88 -18.94
C GLN A 318 13.97 6.62 -19.88
N GLY A 319 13.83 6.43 -21.19
CA GLY A 319 14.66 7.12 -22.18
C GLY A 319 14.53 8.64 -22.13
N LEU A 320 13.29 9.16 -22.07
CA LEU A 320 13.01 10.59 -22.02
C LEU A 320 13.55 11.24 -20.75
N LEU A 321 13.28 10.67 -19.58
CA LEU A 321 13.75 11.21 -18.30
C LEU A 321 15.28 11.10 -18.16
N SER A 322 15.89 10.03 -18.67
CA SER A 322 17.34 9.90 -18.70
C SER A 322 17.97 10.98 -19.58
N ALA A 323 17.40 11.23 -20.76
CA ALA A 323 17.88 12.27 -21.67
C ALA A 323 17.71 13.69 -21.09
N ALA A 324 16.68 13.88 -20.26
CA ALA A 324 16.47 15.13 -19.53
C ALA A 324 17.35 15.29 -18.27
N GLY A 325 18.17 14.28 -17.94
CA GLY A 325 19.16 14.36 -16.86
C GLY A 325 18.70 13.86 -15.50
N ALA A 326 17.56 13.18 -15.39
CA ALA A 326 17.11 12.53 -14.15
C ALA A 326 18.02 11.35 -13.76
N LYS A 327 18.16 11.10 -12.46
CA LYS A 327 18.90 9.96 -11.91
C LYS A 327 17.95 8.77 -11.78
N LEU A 328 17.96 7.89 -12.77
CA LEU A 328 16.97 6.82 -12.89
C LEU A 328 17.43 5.47 -12.35
N ILE A 329 16.51 4.79 -11.67
CA ILE A 329 16.48 3.33 -11.54
C ILE A 329 15.25 2.83 -12.28
N TYR A 330 15.41 1.79 -13.12
CA TYR A 330 14.29 1.16 -13.82
C TYR A 330 14.19 -0.33 -13.45
N ARG A 331 13.01 -0.74 -13.00
CA ARG A 331 12.65 -2.11 -12.66
C ARG A 331 11.50 -2.59 -13.53
N GLU A 332 11.83 -3.50 -14.43
CA GLU A 332 10.85 -4.26 -15.21
C GLU A 332 10.64 -5.62 -14.53
N ILE A 333 9.39 -5.98 -14.24
CA ILE A 333 9.04 -7.24 -13.57
C ILE A 333 8.35 -8.18 -14.57
N ASP A 334 8.97 -9.33 -14.83
CA ASP A 334 8.63 -10.24 -15.94
C ASP A 334 7.21 -10.83 -15.88
N ASP A 335 6.71 -11.08 -14.67
CA ASP A 335 5.42 -11.71 -14.38
C ASP A 335 4.36 -10.71 -13.89
N LEU A 336 4.69 -9.42 -13.85
CA LEU A 336 3.80 -8.40 -13.33
C LEU A 336 2.87 -7.91 -14.45
N SER A 337 1.57 -7.96 -14.15
CA SER A 337 0.51 -7.40 -14.98
C SER A 337 0.19 -5.97 -14.55
N HIS A 338 -1.02 -5.46 -14.75
CA HIS A 338 -1.43 -4.15 -14.25
C HIS A 338 -1.85 -4.19 -12.77
N THR A 339 -0.90 -4.51 -11.88
CA THR A 339 -1.10 -4.67 -10.42
C THR A 339 0.03 -4.00 -9.62
N TYR A 340 -0.14 -3.84 -8.30
CA TYR A 340 0.89 -3.26 -7.45
C TYR A 340 1.86 -4.33 -6.92
N PRO A 341 3.17 -4.26 -7.24
CA PRO A 341 4.19 -5.19 -6.77
C PRO A 341 4.74 -4.76 -5.41
N ARG A 342 4.06 -5.11 -4.31
CA ARG A 342 4.50 -4.73 -2.94
C ARG A 342 5.96 -5.05 -2.66
N GLU A 343 6.49 -6.13 -3.23
CA GLU A 343 7.89 -6.53 -3.07
C GLU A 343 8.90 -5.43 -3.45
N ILE A 344 8.49 -4.46 -4.27
CA ILE A 344 9.36 -3.34 -4.66
C ILE A 344 9.52 -2.28 -3.57
N ASN A 345 8.59 -2.20 -2.61
CA ASN A 345 8.62 -1.19 -1.54
C ASN A 345 9.92 -1.24 -0.74
N ALA A 346 10.41 -2.46 -0.47
CA ALA A 346 11.66 -2.67 0.26
C ALA A 346 12.84 -2.03 -0.45
N GLU A 347 12.95 -2.24 -1.76
CA GLU A 347 14.00 -1.67 -2.59
C GLU A 347 13.87 -0.15 -2.70
N ILE A 348 12.66 0.37 -2.90
CA ILE A 348 12.40 1.83 -2.95
C ILE A 348 12.78 2.49 -1.61
N MET A 349 12.43 1.88 -0.47
CA MET A 349 12.77 2.43 0.84
C MET A 349 14.27 2.39 1.12
N GLN A 350 14.96 1.33 0.68
CA GLN A 350 16.41 1.29 0.76
C GLN A 350 17.02 2.40 -0.11
N TRP A 351 16.59 2.52 -1.36
CA TRP A 351 17.03 3.56 -2.27
C TRP A 351 16.83 4.98 -1.69
N LEU A 352 15.66 5.26 -1.11
CA LEU A 352 15.36 6.54 -0.44
C LEU A 352 16.33 6.86 0.71
N ASN A 353 16.85 5.84 1.40
CA ASN A 353 17.77 6.02 2.52
C ASN A 353 19.25 6.08 2.08
N ASP A 354 19.64 5.35 1.03
CA ASP A 354 21.03 5.23 0.58
C ASP A 354 21.54 6.50 -0.16
N GLU A 355 20.66 7.35 -0.69
CA GLU A 355 21.06 8.58 -1.41
C GLU A 355 21.77 9.63 -0.54
N GLN A 356 21.86 9.43 0.78
CA GLN A 356 22.65 10.29 1.68
C GLN A 356 24.08 9.80 1.94
N GLU A 357 24.42 8.54 1.65
CA GLU A 357 25.76 8.00 1.91
C GLU A 357 26.78 8.31 0.79
N ARG A 358 26.36 9.01 -0.27
CA ARG A 358 27.21 9.43 -1.39
C ARG A 358 27.15 10.94 -1.56
#